data_AF-A0A7R9PE12-F1
#
_entry.id   AF-A0A7R9PE12-F1
#
_cell.length_a   1.000
_cell.length_b   1.000
_cell.length_c   1.000
_cell.angle_alpha   90.00
_cell.angle_beta   90.00
_cell.angle_gamma   90.00
#
_symmetry.space_group_name_H-M   'P 1'
#
loop_
_entity.id
_entity.type
_entity.pdbx_description
1 polymer ?
#
loop_
_entity_poly.entity_id
_entity_poly.type
_entity_poly.pdbx_seq_one_letter_code
_entity_poly.pdbx_strand_id
1 'polypeptide(L)'
;MLMVLPLLPPDKILEGLAEVKMMARENRLAEEFARLFRYIKNYWINKVTPEALSVFGQAMRTNNSVESFYHKMNSRIGGPHPSVYRFLGKLKDINLAEEREYRQILGNVQVARRRKRVYIIQEERIRNTQRELIQGEKTVREFLYSLKCTVSSLEGRLRTNDPLFEHHPQSPAEPAHLQRNEHEDQQDNQPITPPEDLETQAEPPSHPSCVVCLDEQPTRAVVPCGHCVCGNCANTLWNEEREDGVAVRCPVCRGNADMFMELFL
;
A
#
# COMPACT_ATOMS: atom_id res chain seq x y z
N MET A 1 -11.50 -22.21 1.37
CA MET A 1 -12.54 -21.93 0.36
C MET A 1 -13.24 -20.59 0.54
N LEU A 2 -13.39 -20.06 1.76
CA LEU A 2 -13.98 -18.73 1.98
C LEU A 2 -13.31 -17.61 1.16
N MET A 3 -11.98 -17.68 0.99
CA MET A 3 -11.21 -16.74 0.16
C MET A 3 -11.53 -16.79 -1.34
N VAL A 4 -12.27 -17.80 -1.80
CA VAL A 4 -12.69 -17.97 -3.20
C VAL A 4 -14.04 -17.31 -3.46
N LEU A 5 -14.85 -17.04 -2.42
CA LEU A 5 -16.18 -16.44 -2.58
C LEU A 5 -16.19 -15.13 -3.39
N PRO A 6 -15.23 -14.19 -3.20
CA PRO A 6 -15.18 -12.97 -4.02
C PRO A 6 -14.99 -13.23 -5.51
N LEU A 7 -14.49 -14.41 -5.91
CA LEU A 7 -14.31 -14.77 -7.30
C LEU A 7 -15.59 -15.28 -7.97
N LEU A 8 -16.69 -15.45 -7.23
CA LEU A 8 -18.00 -15.80 -7.78
C LEU A 8 -18.76 -14.56 -8.28
N PRO A 9 -19.64 -14.71 -9.28
CA PRO A 9 -20.64 -13.70 -9.61
C PRO A 9 -21.45 -13.30 -8.36
N PRO A 10 -21.88 -12.02 -8.21
CA PRO A 10 -22.59 -11.55 -7.02
C PRO A 10 -23.80 -12.41 -6.63
N ASP A 11 -24.59 -12.83 -7.61
CA ASP A 11 -25.79 -13.66 -7.45
C ASP A 11 -25.47 -15.08 -6.93
N LYS A 12 -24.23 -15.55 -7.15
CA LYS A 12 -23.76 -16.89 -6.74
C LYS A 12 -23.02 -16.90 -5.40
N ILE A 13 -22.72 -15.75 -4.80
CA ILE A 13 -21.95 -15.69 -3.54
C ILE A 13 -22.70 -16.33 -2.37
N LEU A 14 -24.01 -16.15 -2.28
CA LEU A 14 -24.84 -16.76 -1.22
C LEU A 14 -24.88 -18.29 -1.35
N GLU A 15 -25.05 -18.79 -2.58
CA GLU A 15 -24.95 -20.21 -2.92
C GLU A 15 -23.58 -20.76 -2.51
N GLY A 16 -22.50 -20.06 -2.87
CA GLY A 16 -21.14 -20.45 -2.50
C GLY A 16 -20.90 -20.47 -1.00
N LEU A 17 -21.45 -19.52 -0.24
CA LEU A 17 -21.34 -19.52 1.22
C LEU A 17 -22.09 -20.69 1.85
N ALA A 18 -23.26 -21.06 1.31
CA ALA A 18 -23.99 -22.25 1.74
C ALA A 18 -23.20 -23.53 1.47
N GLU A 19 -22.58 -23.63 0.30
CA GLU A 19 -21.68 -24.74 -0.07
C GLU A 19 -20.50 -24.88 0.90
N VAL A 20 -19.82 -23.77 1.22
CA VAL A 20 -18.71 -23.82 2.19
C VAL A 20 -19.17 -24.24 3.59
N LYS A 21 -20.39 -23.85 4.01
CA LYS A 21 -20.96 -24.30 5.29
C LYS A 21 -21.29 -25.79 5.28
N MET A 22 -21.81 -26.31 4.16
CA MET A 22 -22.09 -27.74 3.99
C MET A 22 -20.79 -28.55 4.08
N MET A 23 -19.76 -28.12 3.35
CA MET A 23 -18.44 -28.75 3.44
C MET A 23 -17.85 -28.71 4.85
N ALA A 24 -18.02 -27.60 5.58
CA ALA A 24 -17.58 -27.54 6.98
C ALA A 24 -18.33 -28.54 7.87
N ARG A 25 -19.63 -28.75 7.65
CA ARG A 25 -20.40 -29.78 8.38
C ARG A 25 -19.94 -31.20 8.04
N GLU A 26 -19.75 -31.49 6.76
CA GLU A 26 -19.26 -32.78 6.28
C GLU A 26 -17.90 -33.13 6.89
N ASN A 27 -17.03 -32.13 7.08
CA ASN A 27 -15.71 -32.30 7.69
C ASN A 27 -15.71 -32.13 9.22
N ARG A 28 -16.88 -32.00 9.87
CA ARG A 28 -17.03 -31.78 11.32
C ARG A 28 -16.28 -30.54 11.85
N LEU A 29 -16.20 -29.49 11.04
CA LEU A 29 -15.57 -28.20 11.33
C LEU A 29 -16.60 -27.08 11.53
N ALA A 30 -17.90 -27.40 11.55
CA ALA A 30 -18.94 -26.38 11.53
C ALA A 30 -18.99 -25.51 12.80
N GLU A 31 -18.66 -26.10 13.96
CA GLU A 31 -18.71 -25.42 15.24
C GLU A 31 -17.51 -24.48 15.42
N GLU A 32 -16.32 -24.96 15.07
CA GLU A 32 -15.05 -24.24 15.11
C GLU A 32 -15.11 -22.98 14.23
N PHE A 33 -15.74 -23.09 13.06
CA PHE A 33 -15.90 -21.98 12.14
C PHE A 33 -17.19 -21.17 12.37
N ALA A 34 -18.04 -21.48 13.36
CA ALA A 34 -19.32 -20.82 13.57
C ALA A 34 -19.19 -19.30 13.76
N ARG A 35 -18.18 -18.86 14.53
CA ARG A 35 -17.89 -17.43 14.73
C ARG A 35 -17.47 -16.76 13.42
N LEU A 36 -16.65 -17.43 12.61
CA LEU A 36 -16.20 -16.90 11.32
C LEU A 36 -17.37 -16.80 10.33
N PHE A 37 -18.22 -17.83 10.23
CA PHE A 37 -19.40 -17.80 9.37
C PHE A 37 -20.38 -16.71 9.77
N ARG A 38 -20.53 -16.44 11.08
CA ARG A 38 -21.34 -15.33 11.59
C ARG A 38 -20.76 -13.99 11.18
N TYR A 39 -19.44 -13.81 11.31
CA TYR A 39 -18.76 -12.59 10.88
C TYR A 39 -18.93 -12.36 9.37
N ILE A 40 -18.69 -13.37 8.55
CA ILE A 40 -18.85 -13.27 7.09
C ILE A 40 -20.28 -12.90 6.72
N LYS A 41 -21.28 -13.55 7.32
CA LYS A 41 -22.68 -13.20 7.07
C LYS A 41 -22.98 -11.75 7.47
N ASN A 42 -22.61 -11.35 8.68
CA ASN A 42 -23.01 -10.04 9.21
C ASN A 42 -22.28 -8.87 8.54
N TYR A 43 -20.98 -9.03 8.26
CA TYR A 43 -20.18 -7.96 7.69
C TYR A 43 -20.16 -8.04 6.16
N TRP A 44 -19.66 -9.13 5.62
CA TRP A 44 -19.39 -9.23 4.18
C TRP A 44 -20.65 -9.45 3.34
N ILE A 45 -21.67 -10.14 3.86
CA ILE A 45 -22.93 -10.35 3.13
C ILE A 45 -23.95 -9.25 3.42
N ASN A 46 -24.19 -8.90 4.70
CA ASN A 46 -25.27 -7.96 5.02
C ASN A 46 -24.85 -6.49 4.93
N LYS A 47 -23.60 -6.15 5.27
CA LYS A 47 -23.13 -4.74 5.31
C LYS A 47 -22.43 -4.32 4.03
N VAL A 48 -21.48 -5.13 3.55
CA VAL A 48 -20.72 -4.84 2.31
C VAL A 48 -21.53 -5.20 1.06
N THR A 49 -22.33 -6.26 1.15
CA THR A 49 -23.13 -6.88 0.07
C THR A 49 -22.32 -7.70 -0.94
N PRO A 50 -22.94 -8.73 -1.55
CA PRO A 50 -22.30 -9.54 -2.60
C PRO A 50 -21.81 -8.71 -3.80
N GLU A 51 -22.50 -7.63 -4.15
CA GLU A 51 -22.17 -6.77 -5.28
C GLU A 51 -20.82 -6.07 -5.07
N ALA A 52 -20.57 -5.54 -3.88
CA ALA A 52 -19.29 -4.89 -3.57
C ALA A 52 -18.18 -5.90 -3.21
N LEU A 53 -18.55 -7.09 -2.71
CA LEU A 53 -17.61 -8.16 -2.41
C LEU A 53 -17.06 -8.84 -3.67
N SER A 54 -17.87 -8.97 -4.72
CA SER A 54 -17.49 -9.67 -5.93
C SER A 54 -16.42 -8.93 -6.73
N VAL A 55 -15.35 -9.65 -7.05
CA VAL A 55 -14.31 -9.24 -8.01
C VAL A 55 -14.38 -10.08 -9.29
N PHE A 56 -15.57 -10.62 -9.58
CA PHE A 56 -15.82 -11.45 -10.75
C PHE A 56 -15.50 -10.69 -12.03
N GLY A 57 -14.74 -11.31 -12.94
CA GLY A 57 -14.37 -10.70 -14.22
C GLY A 57 -13.40 -9.49 -14.13
N GLN A 58 -13.02 -9.03 -12.94
CA GLN A 58 -12.13 -7.88 -12.80
C GLN A 58 -10.67 -8.24 -13.10
N ALA A 59 -10.01 -7.39 -13.90
CA ALA A 59 -8.59 -7.54 -14.22
C ALA A 59 -7.68 -7.28 -12.99
N MET A 60 -8.06 -6.33 -12.14
CA MET A 60 -7.42 -6.05 -10.85
C MET A 60 -8.40 -6.36 -9.72
N ARG A 61 -8.01 -7.23 -8.78
CA ARG A 61 -8.88 -7.74 -7.70
C ARG A 61 -8.50 -7.26 -6.30
N THR A 62 -7.31 -6.70 -6.18
CA THR A 62 -6.81 -6.11 -4.94
C THR A 62 -6.28 -4.72 -5.24
N ASN A 63 -6.14 -3.93 -4.19
CA ASN A 63 -5.62 -2.57 -4.21
C ASN A 63 -4.08 -2.52 -4.13
N ASN A 64 -3.35 -3.64 -4.32
CA ASN A 64 -1.90 -3.70 -4.13
C ASN A 64 -1.13 -2.64 -4.93
N SER A 65 -1.55 -2.35 -6.16
CA SER A 65 -0.91 -1.33 -7.00
C SER A 65 -1.04 0.07 -6.38
N VAL A 66 -2.22 0.38 -5.84
CA VAL A 66 -2.51 1.65 -5.17
C VAL A 66 -1.75 1.75 -3.85
N GLU A 67 -1.73 0.68 -3.05
CA GLU A 67 -0.95 0.62 -1.81
C GLU A 67 0.55 0.79 -2.06
N SER A 68 1.08 0.14 -3.10
CA SER A 68 2.49 0.24 -3.49
C SER A 68 2.84 1.65 -3.98
N PHE A 69 1.93 2.28 -4.74
CA PHE A 69 2.07 3.67 -5.13
C PHE A 69 2.09 4.59 -3.92
N TYR A 70 1.14 4.46 -2.99
CA TYR A 70 1.11 5.29 -1.79
C TYR A 70 2.35 5.10 -0.92
N HIS A 71 2.85 3.87 -0.79
CA HIS A 71 4.11 3.61 -0.10
C HIS A 71 5.29 4.35 -0.76
N LYS A 72 5.42 4.25 -2.09
CA LYS A 72 6.47 4.97 -2.85
C LYS A 72 6.31 6.48 -2.71
N MET A 73 5.09 6.98 -2.82
CA MET A 73 4.75 8.41 -2.70
C MET A 73 5.12 8.94 -1.31
N ASN A 74 4.70 8.25 -0.24
CA ASN A 74 5.00 8.66 1.13
C ASN A 74 6.51 8.68 1.40
N SER A 75 7.25 7.69 0.88
CA SER A 75 8.71 7.65 0.96
C SER A 75 9.36 8.86 0.24
N ARG A 76 8.83 9.27 -0.92
CA ARG A 76 9.36 10.43 -1.69
C ARG A 76 8.99 11.78 -1.10
N ILE A 77 7.80 11.91 -0.51
CA ILE A 77 7.35 13.13 0.17
C ILE A 77 8.17 13.38 1.44
N GLY A 78 8.58 12.30 2.11
CA GLY A 78 9.49 12.33 3.27
C GLY A 78 8.78 12.50 4.60
N GLY A 79 7.59 11.92 4.75
CA GLY A 79 6.87 11.86 6.02
C GLY A 79 5.53 12.62 6.05
N PRO A 80 4.84 12.59 7.21
CA PRO A 80 3.56 13.26 7.38
C PRO A 80 3.72 14.79 7.43
N HIS A 81 2.72 15.50 6.89
CA HIS A 81 2.60 16.97 6.91
C HIS A 81 3.76 17.76 6.26
N PRO A 82 4.09 17.54 4.97
CA PRO A 82 4.99 18.43 4.24
C PRO A 82 4.40 19.85 4.10
N SER A 83 5.27 20.86 3.95
CA SER A 83 4.81 22.18 3.50
C SER A 83 4.16 22.09 2.13
N VAL A 84 3.24 22.99 1.80
CA VAL A 84 2.52 22.99 0.51
C VAL A 84 3.51 23.00 -0.67
N TYR A 85 4.55 23.83 -0.61
CA TYR A 85 5.57 23.91 -1.66
C TYR A 85 6.40 22.62 -1.78
N ARG A 86 6.78 22.02 -0.65
CA ARG A 86 7.49 20.73 -0.65
C ARG A 86 6.60 19.63 -1.22
N PHE A 87 5.34 19.60 -0.83
CA PHE A 87 4.36 18.64 -1.32
C PHE A 87 4.18 18.76 -2.84
N LEU A 88 3.92 19.96 -3.34
CA LEU A 88 3.75 20.23 -4.77
C LEU A 88 5.01 19.90 -5.56
N GLY A 89 6.19 20.29 -5.06
CA GLY A 89 7.47 19.94 -5.67
C GLY A 89 7.66 18.42 -5.78
N LYS A 90 7.40 17.68 -4.70
CA LYS A 90 7.50 16.21 -4.70
C LYS A 90 6.44 15.53 -5.57
N LEU A 91 5.23 16.07 -5.65
CA LEU A 91 4.21 15.59 -6.58
C LEU A 91 4.65 15.79 -8.04
N LYS A 92 5.23 16.94 -8.37
CA LYS A 92 5.81 17.21 -9.69
C LYS A 92 6.92 16.21 -10.01
N ASP A 93 7.84 15.96 -9.07
CA ASP A 93 8.93 14.99 -9.24
C ASP A 93 8.39 13.57 -9.49
N ILE A 94 7.34 13.17 -8.76
CA ILE A 94 6.68 11.87 -8.94
C ILE A 94 6.06 11.79 -10.34
N ASN A 95 5.30 12.81 -10.74
CA ASN A 95 4.65 12.84 -12.04
C ASN A 95 5.65 12.76 -13.20
N LEU A 96 6.75 13.52 -13.13
CA LEU A 96 7.83 13.46 -14.12
C LEU A 96 8.50 12.10 -14.18
N ALA A 97 8.67 11.42 -13.03
CA ALA A 97 9.23 10.07 -13.00
C ALA A 97 8.30 9.04 -13.67
N GLU A 98 6.99 9.10 -13.37
CA GLU A 98 5.99 8.21 -13.97
C GLU A 98 5.86 8.48 -15.49
N GLU A 99 5.97 9.73 -15.94
CA GLU A 99 5.96 10.08 -17.35
C GLU A 99 7.17 9.49 -18.10
N ARG A 100 8.36 9.54 -17.49
CA ARG A 100 9.57 8.89 -18.05
C ARG A 100 9.39 7.38 -18.18
N GLU A 101 8.88 6.73 -17.13
CA GLU A 101 8.58 5.29 -17.14
C GLU A 101 7.54 4.94 -18.22
N TYR A 102 6.49 5.74 -18.38
CA TYR A 102 5.50 5.56 -19.44
C TYR A 102 6.11 5.65 -20.84
N ARG A 103 6.96 6.67 -21.11
CA ARG A 103 7.66 6.79 -22.40
C ARG A 103 8.59 5.61 -22.66
N GLN A 104 9.27 5.10 -21.63
CA GLN A 104 10.10 3.90 -21.73
C GLN A 104 9.27 2.66 -22.11
N ILE A 105 8.10 2.48 -21.49
CA ILE A 105 7.17 1.38 -21.84
C ILE A 105 6.71 1.50 -23.30
N LEU A 106 6.35 2.69 -23.77
CA LEU A 106 5.99 2.91 -25.19
C LEU A 106 7.15 2.59 -26.15
N GLY A 107 8.39 2.84 -25.70
CA GLY A 107 9.61 2.46 -26.42
C GLY A 107 9.98 0.98 -26.31
N ASN A 108 9.08 0.12 -25.80
CA ASN A 108 9.31 -1.30 -25.52
C ASN A 108 10.49 -1.58 -24.56
N VAL A 109 10.88 -0.60 -23.74
CA VAL A 109 11.88 -0.80 -22.70
C VAL A 109 11.21 -1.49 -21.51
N GLN A 110 11.83 -2.55 -21.01
CA GLN A 110 11.32 -3.29 -19.86
C GLN A 110 11.60 -2.51 -18.55
N VAL A 111 10.61 -1.75 -18.06
CA VAL A 111 10.77 -0.94 -16.82
C VAL A 111 10.37 -1.71 -15.56
N ALA A 112 9.44 -2.65 -15.68
CA ALA A 112 8.93 -3.44 -14.57
C ALA A 112 9.45 -4.88 -14.59
N ARG A 113 9.54 -5.49 -13.40
CA ARG A 113 9.81 -6.92 -13.27
C ARG A 113 8.72 -7.72 -13.98
N ARG A 114 9.12 -8.70 -14.78
CA ARG A 114 8.16 -9.66 -15.37
C ARG A 114 7.36 -10.37 -14.29
N ARG A 115 6.07 -10.55 -14.55
CA ARG A 115 5.20 -11.31 -13.64
C ARG A 115 5.69 -12.76 -13.56
N LYS A 116 5.77 -13.29 -12.34
CA LYS A 116 6.16 -14.69 -12.14
C LYS A 116 5.14 -15.62 -12.81
N ARG A 117 5.63 -16.64 -13.51
CA ARG A 117 4.82 -17.63 -14.25
C ARG A 117 3.70 -18.25 -13.40
N VAL A 118 3.98 -18.53 -12.12
CA VAL A 118 2.98 -19.08 -11.18
C VAL A 118 1.73 -18.20 -11.04
N TYR A 119 1.88 -16.87 -11.07
CA TYR A 119 0.74 -15.96 -10.96
C TYR A 119 -0.01 -15.82 -12.29
N ILE A 120 0.69 -15.94 -13.41
CA ILE A 120 0.07 -15.95 -14.74
C ILE A 120 -0.83 -17.19 -14.89
N ILE A 121 -0.28 -18.37 -14.56
CA ILE A 121 -1.03 -19.64 -14.59
C ILE A 121 -2.23 -19.59 -13.63
N GLN A 122 -2.05 -19.05 -12.43
CA GLN A 122 -3.14 -18.92 -11.46
C GLN A 122 -4.25 -17.98 -11.97
N GLU A 123 -3.89 -16.87 -12.62
CA GLU A 123 -4.88 -15.95 -13.17
C GLU A 123 -5.66 -16.57 -14.33
N GLU A 124 -4.97 -17.29 -15.21
CA GLU A 124 -5.60 -18.04 -16.29
C GLU A 124 -6.56 -19.11 -15.76
N ARG A 125 -6.14 -19.86 -14.72
CA ARG A 125 -7.00 -20.83 -14.03
C ARG A 125 -8.27 -20.20 -13.47
N ILE A 126 -8.16 -19.05 -12.80
CA ILE A 126 -9.32 -18.31 -12.28
C ILE A 126 -10.25 -17.92 -13.44
N ARG A 127 -9.70 -17.34 -14.50
CA ARG A 127 -10.47 -16.87 -15.67
C ARG A 127 -11.22 -18.02 -16.36
N ASN A 128 -10.54 -19.15 -16.57
CA ASN A 128 -11.15 -20.32 -17.21
C ASN A 128 -12.26 -20.92 -16.33
N THR A 129 -12.02 -21.06 -15.03
CA THR A 129 -13.03 -21.59 -14.11
C THR A 129 -14.25 -20.66 -14.00
N GLN A 130 -14.05 -19.34 -14.02
CA GLN A 130 -15.14 -18.36 -14.04
C GLN A 130 -16.00 -18.47 -15.30
N ARG A 131 -15.38 -18.73 -16.45
CA ARG A 131 -16.06 -18.95 -17.74
C ARG A 131 -16.88 -20.25 -17.73
N GLU A 132 -16.29 -21.36 -17.29
CA GLU A 132 -16.98 -22.66 -17.16
C GLU A 132 -18.19 -22.57 -16.23
N LEU A 133 -18.09 -21.79 -15.13
CA LEU A 133 -19.21 -21.53 -14.22
C LEU A 133 -20.36 -20.77 -14.92
N ILE A 134 -20.06 -19.72 -15.69
CA ILE A 134 -21.09 -18.98 -16.45
C ILE A 134 -21.77 -19.87 -17.48
N GLN A 135 -20.99 -20.73 -18.16
CA GLN A 135 -21.50 -21.65 -19.17
C GLN A 135 -22.33 -22.79 -18.60
N GLY A 136 -22.39 -22.94 -17.26
CA GLY A 136 -23.09 -24.02 -16.60
C GLY A 136 -22.35 -25.37 -16.65
N GLU A 137 -21.09 -25.37 -17.11
CA GLU A 137 -20.23 -26.57 -17.19
C GLU A 137 -19.69 -26.97 -15.82
N LYS A 138 -19.67 -26.04 -14.86
CA LYS A 138 -19.30 -26.27 -13.47
C LYS A 138 -20.35 -25.75 -12.51
N THR A 139 -20.61 -26.55 -11.48
CA THR A 139 -21.37 -26.12 -10.30
C THR A 139 -20.56 -25.16 -9.43
N VAL A 140 -21.23 -24.41 -8.54
CA VAL A 140 -20.56 -23.54 -7.56
C VAL A 140 -19.64 -24.34 -6.64
N ARG A 141 -20.03 -25.56 -6.26
CA ARG A 141 -19.18 -26.47 -5.47
C ARG A 141 -17.88 -26.80 -6.21
N GLU A 142 -17.97 -27.24 -7.47
CA GLU A 142 -16.81 -27.58 -8.29
C GLU A 142 -15.91 -26.36 -8.52
N PHE A 143 -16.49 -25.18 -8.73
CA PHE A 143 -15.77 -23.92 -8.80
C PHE A 143 -14.94 -23.70 -7.53
N LEU A 144 -15.56 -23.77 -6.35
CA LEU A 144 -14.89 -23.57 -5.05
C LEU A 144 -13.77 -24.58 -4.81
N TYR A 145 -13.98 -25.85 -5.18
CA TYR A 145 -12.95 -26.89 -5.10
C TYR A 145 -11.80 -26.67 -6.06
N SER A 146 -12.09 -26.25 -7.30
CA SER A 146 -11.09 -26.07 -8.33
C SER A 146 -10.16 -24.87 -8.08
N LEU A 147 -10.58 -23.90 -7.26
CA LEU A 147 -9.76 -22.74 -6.88
C LEU A 147 -9.30 -22.79 -5.42
N LYS A 148 -9.43 -23.93 -4.74
CA LYS A 148 -8.86 -24.10 -3.42
C LYS A 148 -7.35 -23.89 -3.49
N CYS A 149 -6.83 -22.89 -2.77
CA CYS A 149 -5.40 -22.80 -2.55
C CYS A 149 -4.99 -23.93 -1.61
N THR A 150 -4.17 -24.87 -2.08
CA THR A 150 -3.42 -25.74 -1.18
C THR A 150 -2.39 -24.84 -0.51
N VAL A 151 -2.67 -24.40 0.72
CA VAL A 151 -1.66 -23.67 1.48
C VAL A 151 -0.74 -24.73 2.08
N SER A 152 0.16 -25.28 1.25
CA SER A 152 1.11 -26.32 1.68
C SER A 152 1.93 -25.87 2.90
N SER A 153 2.20 -24.57 3.03
CA SER A 153 2.88 -23.99 4.20
C SER A 153 2.01 -23.91 5.45
N LEU A 154 0.68 -23.77 5.33
CA LEU A 154 -0.24 -23.79 6.47
C LEU A 154 -0.52 -25.22 6.89
N GLU A 155 -0.64 -26.14 5.93
CA GLU A 155 -0.84 -27.57 6.18
C GLU A 155 0.36 -28.17 6.93
N GLY A 156 1.59 -27.76 6.58
CA GLY A 156 2.79 -28.09 7.34
C GLY A 156 2.78 -27.51 8.77
N ARG A 157 2.36 -26.25 8.93
CA ARG A 157 2.28 -25.57 10.25
C ARG A 157 1.17 -26.07 11.16
N LEU A 158 0.08 -26.59 10.60
CA LEU A 158 -1.02 -27.16 11.38
C LEU A 158 -0.68 -28.58 11.87
N ARG A 159 0.10 -29.35 11.10
CA ARG A 159 0.60 -30.67 11.51
C ARG A 159 1.64 -30.61 12.63
N THR A 160 2.38 -29.50 12.75
CA THR A 160 3.38 -29.31 13.82
C THR A 160 2.78 -28.92 15.18
N ASN A 161 1.47 -28.65 15.27
CA ASN A 161 0.80 -28.22 16.50
C ASN A 161 0.07 -29.38 17.21
N ASP A 162 0.61 -30.60 17.17
CA ASP A 162 0.15 -31.71 18.03
C ASP A 162 0.59 -31.43 19.50
N PRO A 163 -0.29 -31.45 20.52
CA PRO A 163 -0.01 -30.89 21.85
C PRO A 163 0.92 -31.73 22.75
N LEU A 164 1.60 -32.74 22.22
CA LEU A 164 2.50 -33.61 22.98
C LEU A 164 3.98 -33.29 22.70
N PHE A 165 4.44 -32.09 22.99
CA PHE A 165 5.85 -31.87 23.37
C PHE A 165 6.06 -30.47 23.98
N GLU A 166 6.17 -30.43 25.31
CA GLU A 166 6.85 -29.33 25.99
C GLU A 166 8.32 -29.30 25.53
N HIS A 167 8.79 -28.15 25.05
CA HIS A 167 10.08 -27.52 25.38
C HIS A 167 10.44 -26.43 24.35
N HIS A 168 10.58 -25.19 24.85
CA HIS A 168 11.37 -24.12 24.22
C HIS A 168 12.82 -24.26 24.74
N PRO A 169 13.85 -23.64 24.12
CA PRO A 169 14.09 -23.32 22.72
C PRO A 169 15.52 -23.73 22.29
N GLN A 170 15.68 -24.36 21.12
CA GLN A 170 16.97 -24.29 20.40
C GLN A 170 16.69 -24.19 18.90
N SER A 171 17.23 -23.15 18.29
CA SER A 171 17.33 -22.99 16.83
C SER A 171 18.09 -24.18 16.23
N PRO A 172 17.55 -24.85 15.20
CA PRO A 172 18.38 -25.67 14.34
C PRO A 172 18.23 -25.27 12.86
N ALA A 173 19.39 -24.90 12.31
CA ALA A 173 19.92 -25.19 10.99
C ALA A 173 18.94 -25.42 9.81
N GLU A 174 19.18 -24.65 8.76
CA GLU A 174 18.71 -24.87 7.39
C GLU A 174 18.85 -26.34 6.95
N PRO A 175 17.80 -26.98 6.43
CA PRO A 175 17.94 -28.25 5.73
C PRO A 175 18.37 -28.02 4.29
N ALA A 176 19.45 -28.73 3.95
CA ALA A 176 20.04 -28.87 2.63
C ALA A 176 19.06 -29.38 1.55
N HIS A 177 19.20 -28.77 0.37
CA HIS A 177 19.06 -29.33 -0.97
C HIS A 177 17.90 -30.31 -1.27
N LEU A 178 16.88 -29.77 -1.95
CA LEU A 178 16.22 -30.46 -3.06
C LEU A 178 16.49 -29.64 -4.33
N GLN A 179 17.48 -30.08 -5.09
CA GLN A 179 17.81 -29.54 -6.41
C GLN A 179 16.56 -29.60 -7.31
N ARG A 180 16.09 -28.44 -7.75
CA ARG A 180 15.22 -28.31 -8.90
C ARG A 180 15.95 -27.42 -9.89
N ASN A 181 16.23 -27.96 -11.06
CA ASN A 181 17.08 -27.36 -12.10
C ASN A 181 16.71 -25.89 -12.38
N GLU A 182 17.63 -24.98 -12.04
CA GLU A 182 17.57 -23.54 -12.31
C GLU A 182 18.29 -23.15 -13.62
N HIS A 183 18.56 -24.13 -14.49
CA HIS A 183 19.16 -23.88 -15.80
C HIS A 183 18.07 -23.66 -16.84
N GLU A 184 17.57 -22.43 -16.99
CA GLU A 184 17.09 -21.94 -18.30
C GLU A 184 16.78 -20.42 -18.42
N ASP A 185 17.04 -19.56 -17.43
CA ASP A 185 16.72 -18.11 -17.55
C ASP A 185 17.91 -17.17 -17.19
N GLN A 186 19.16 -17.60 -17.40
CA GLN A 186 20.37 -16.81 -17.11
C GLN A 186 21.08 -16.20 -18.34
N GLN A 187 20.35 -15.87 -19.39
CA GLN A 187 20.90 -15.03 -20.47
C GLN A 187 19.96 -13.85 -20.72
N ASP A 188 20.19 -12.79 -19.94
CA ASP A 188 20.06 -11.37 -20.33
C ASP A 188 19.99 -10.53 -19.05
N ASN A 189 21.17 -10.34 -18.44
CA ASN A 189 21.32 -9.49 -17.27
C ASN A 189 22.69 -8.79 -17.33
N GLN A 190 22.78 -7.71 -18.10
CA GLN A 190 23.82 -6.70 -17.90
C GLN A 190 23.16 -5.39 -17.43
N PRO A 191 23.64 -4.77 -16.35
CA PRO A 191 23.24 -3.43 -15.97
C PRO A 191 23.85 -2.42 -16.96
N ILE A 192 23.01 -1.63 -17.62
CA ILE A 192 23.48 -0.48 -18.41
C ILE A 192 23.74 0.67 -17.43
N THR A 193 24.99 1.10 -17.31
CA THR A 193 25.36 2.32 -16.57
C THR A 193 24.84 3.56 -17.32
N PRO A 194 24.23 4.56 -16.65
CA PRO A 194 23.91 5.82 -17.30
C PRO A 194 25.19 6.55 -17.72
N PRO A 195 25.19 7.29 -18.84
CA PRO A 195 26.32 8.15 -19.19
C PRO A 195 26.46 9.28 -18.16
N GLU A 196 27.69 9.51 -17.72
CA GLU A 196 28.12 10.75 -17.07
C GLU A 196 27.94 11.95 -18.01
N ASP A 197 27.88 13.13 -17.38
CA ASP A 197 27.90 14.48 -17.96
C ASP A 197 26.56 15.08 -18.41
N LEU A 198 25.99 15.91 -17.52
CA LEU A 198 25.82 17.33 -17.81
C LEU A 198 25.66 18.12 -16.50
N GLU A 199 26.77 18.66 -15.99
CA GLU A 199 26.76 19.69 -14.97
C GLU A 199 26.04 20.94 -15.53
N THR A 200 24.81 21.17 -15.09
CA THR A 200 24.18 22.48 -15.25
C THR A 200 24.37 23.22 -13.94
N GLN A 201 25.19 24.27 -13.99
CA GLN A 201 25.45 25.21 -12.91
C GLN A 201 24.11 25.75 -12.37
N ALA A 202 23.74 25.31 -11.16
CA ALA A 202 22.64 25.89 -10.42
C ALA A 202 23.16 27.14 -9.69
N GLU A 203 22.53 28.29 -9.96
CA GLU A 203 22.70 29.51 -9.19
C GLU A 203 22.50 29.25 -7.67
N PRO A 204 23.22 29.96 -6.78
CA PRO A 204 23.14 29.75 -5.34
C PRO A 204 21.70 29.94 -4.84
N PRO A 205 21.28 29.19 -3.80
CA PRO A 205 19.90 29.22 -3.32
C PRO A 205 19.55 30.63 -2.85
N SER A 206 18.52 31.22 -3.48
CA SER A 206 17.83 32.42 -2.99
C SER A 206 17.50 32.24 -1.50
N HIS A 207 17.93 33.18 -0.66
CA HIS A 207 17.66 33.20 0.78
C HIS A 207 16.19 32.84 1.09
N PRO A 208 15.91 32.07 2.16
CA PRO A 208 14.53 31.70 2.50
C PRO A 208 13.70 32.97 2.77
N SER A 209 12.53 33.11 2.14
CA SER A 209 11.60 34.22 2.40
C SER A 209 10.63 33.89 3.54
N CYS A 210 10.01 34.91 4.13
CA CYS A 210 9.08 34.79 5.24
C CYS A 210 7.84 33.99 4.83
N VAL A 211 7.48 32.99 5.63
CA VAL A 211 6.31 32.13 5.36
C VAL A 211 4.94 32.82 5.48
N VAL A 212 4.91 34.05 6.02
CA VAL A 212 3.67 34.83 6.20
C VAL A 212 3.44 35.77 5.01
N CYS A 213 4.38 36.67 4.72
CA CYS A 213 4.24 37.62 3.60
C CYS A 213 4.81 37.10 2.26
N LEU A 214 5.66 36.06 2.28
CA LEU A 214 6.38 35.51 1.12
C LEU A 214 7.32 36.49 0.41
N ASP A 215 7.61 37.64 1.03
CA ASP A 215 8.33 38.76 0.43
C ASP A 215 9.68 39.00 1.12
N GLU A 216 9.65 39.32 2.42
CA GLU A 216 10.85 39.67 3.19
C GLU A 216 11.62 38.47 3.74
N GLN A 217 12.91 38.64 4.02
CA GLN A 217 13.70 37.60 4.71
C GLN A 217 13.27 37.45 6.18
N PRO A 218 13.24 36.22 6.74
CA PRO A 218 12.99 36.00 8.15
C PRO A 218 14.08 36.62 9.03
N THR A 219 13.67 37.48 9.96
CA THR A 219 14.55 38.15 10.92
C THR A 219 14.13 37.90 12.38
N ARG A 220 13.07 37.14 12.60
CA ARG A 220 12.52 36.82 13.92
C ARG A 220 12.27 35.31 14.06
N ALA A 221 12.61 34.73 15.20
CA ALA A 221 12.26 33.36 15.57
C ALA A 221 11.14 33.32 16.61
N VAL A 222 10.17 32.41 16.43
CA VAL A 222 9.06 32.20 17.37
C VAL A 222 9.50 31.26 18.49
N VAL A 223 9.48 31.74 19.73
CA VAL A 223 9.83 30.93 20.91
C VAL A 223 8.56 30.24 21.45
N PRO A 224 8.61 28.95 21.80
CA PRO A 224 9.78 28.05 21.86
C PRO A 224 10.05 27.24 20.59
N CYS A 225 9.18 27.30 19.58
CA CYS A 225 9.22 26.36 18.46
C CYS A 225 10.35 26.57 17.43
N GLY A 226 11.00 27.74 17.42
CA GLY A 226 12.13 28.05 16.56
C GLY A 226 11.79 28.36 15.10
N HIS A 227 10.53 28.40 14.70
CA HIS A 227 10.15 28.79 13.33
C HIS A 227 10.39 30.28 13.10
N CYS A 228 10.78 30.66 11.87
CA CYS A 228 11.19 32.04 11.58
C CYS A 228 10.19 32.78 10.68
N VAL A 229 10.02 34.08 10.95
CA VAL A 229 9.21 35.04 10.18
C VAL A 229 9.95 36.38 10.05
N CYS A 230 9.51 37.29 9.17
CA CYS A 230 10.08 38.64 9.11
C CYS A 230 9.58 39.51 10.28
N GLY A 231 10.30 40.60 10.55
CA GLY A 231 9.98 41.55 11.62
C GLY A 231 8.58 42.16 11.49
N ASN A 232 8.17 42.52 10.27
CA ASN A 232 6.85 43.10 10.03
C ASN A 232 5.73 42.11 10.38
N CYS A 233 5.82 40.87 9.90
CA CYS A 233 4.84 39.84 10.20
C CYS A 233 4.83 39.44 11.68
N ALA A 234 5.99 39.43 12.35
CA ALA A 234 6.05 39.18 13.80
C ALA A 234 5.29 40.25 14.59
N ASN A 235 5.44 41.53 14.23
CA ASN A 235 4.75 42.63 14.90
C ASN A 235 3.23 42.58 14.67
N THR A 236 2.79 42.30 13.44
CA THR A 236 1.36 42.15 13.13
C THR A 236 0.74 41.02 13.96
N LEU A 237 1.34 39.83 13.93
CA LEU A 237 0.86 38.67 14.70
C LEU A 237 0.83 38.94 16.22
N TRP A 238 1.85 39.63 16.74
CA TRP A 238 1.94 39.94 18.16
C TRP A 238 0.90 40.97 18.64
N ASN A 239 0.53 41.93 17.78
CA ASN A 239 -0.39 42.99 18.12
C ASN A 239 -1.86 42.60 17.91
N GLU A 240 -2.20 42.01 16.75
CA GLU A 240 -3.58 41.65 16.41
C GLU A 240 -4.16 40.60 17.37
N GLU A 241 -3.42 39.54 17.69
CA GLU A 241 -3.94 38.46 18.54
C GLU A 241 -4.10 38.87 20.02
N ARG A 242 -3.36 39.89 20.48
CA ARG A 242 -3.49 40.44 21.85
C ARG A 242 -4.69 41.37 22.00
N GLU A 243 -5.05 42.11 20.96
CA GLU A 243 -6.25 42.97 20.98
C GLU A 243 -7.52 42.13 21.12
N ASP A 244 -7.54 40.93 20.52
CA ASP A 244 -8.63 39.95 20.64
C ASP A 244 -8.59 39.10 21.93
N GLY A 245 -7.57 39.28 22.79
CA GLY A 245 -7.38 38.50 24.00
C GLY A 245 -7.06 37.01 23.76
N VAL A 246 -6.65 36.65 22.53
CA VAL A 246 -6.31 35.28 22.13
C VAL A 246 -4.81 35.05 22.35
N ALA A 247 -4.44 33.84 22.80
CA ALA A 247 -3.04 33.47 22.93
C ALA A 247 -2.36 33.47 21.55
N VAL A 248 -1.24 34.19 21.44
CA VAL A 248 -0.50 34.34 20.17
C VAL A 248 -0.02 32.97 19.70
N ARG A 249 -0.19 32.63 18.41
CA ARG A 249 0.21 31.32 17.86
C ARG A 249 1.22 31.42 16.74
N CYS A 250 2.12 30.44 16.70
CA CYS A 250 3.04 30.28 15.58
C CYS A 250 2.27 29.98 14.28
N PRO A 251 2.48 30.74 13.19
CA PRO A 251 1.78 30.51 11.92
C PRO A 251 2.17 29.18 11.24
N VAL A 252 3.28 28.57 11.64
CA VAL A 252 3.79 27.32 11.05
C VAL A 252 3.25 26.09 11.78
N CYS A 253 3.48 26.00 13.10
CA CYS A 253 3.12 24.80 13.88
C CYS A 253 1.86 24.98 14.73
N ARG A 254 1.28 26.19 14.80
CA ARG A 254 0.11 26.55 15.61
C ARG A 254 0.29 26.34 17.12
N GLY A 255 1.51 26.13 17.59
CA GLY A 255 1.86 26.17 19.01
C GLY A 255 1.81 27.59 19.56
N ASN A 256 1.68 27.71 20.89
CA ASN A 256 1.69 29.01 21.56
C ASN A 256 3.04 29.71 21.35
N ALA A 257 3.00 30.99 21.02
CA ALA A 257 4.16 31.85 20.86
C ALA A 257 4.32 32.70 22.12
N ASP A 258 5.38 32.43 22.88
CA ASP A 258 5.65 33.18 24.11
C ASP A 258 6.35 34.51 23.81
N MET A 259 7.12 34.57 22.72
CA MET A 259 7.77 35.79 22.21
C MET A 259 8.31 35.58 20.78
N PHE A 260 8.65 36.69 20.12
CA PHE A 260 9.42 36.72 18.88
C PHE A 260 10.83 37.26 19.16
N MET A 261 11.85 36.41 19.03
CA MET A 261 13.26 36.76 19.26
C MET A 261 13.92 37.23 17.96
N GLU A 262 14.74 38.26 18.02
CA GLU A 262 15.50 38.75 16.86
C GLU A 262 16.64 37.80 16.49
N LEU A 263 16.75 37.51 15.19
CA LEU A 263 17.84 36.73 14.63
C LEU A 263 18.97 37.69 14.28
N PHE A 264 20.11 37.52 14.93
CA PHE A 264 21.36 38.16 14.50
C PHE A 264 21.96 37.28 13.39
N LEU A 265 21.69 37.67 12.13
CA LEU A 265 22.29 37.06 10.94
C LEU A 265 23.56 37.80 10.55
#